data_AF-A0A0Q7JRR2-F1
#
_entry.id   AF-A0A0Q7JRR2-F1
#
_cell.length_a   1.000
_cell.length_b   1.000
_cell.length_c   1.000
_cell.angle_alpha   90.00
_cell.angle_beta   90.00
_cell.angle_gamma   90.00
#
_symmetry.space_group_name_H-M   'P 1'
#
loop_
_entity.id
_entity.type
_entity.pdbx_description
1 polymer ?
#
loop_
_entity_poly.entity_id
_entity_poly.type
_entity_poly.pdbx_seq_one_letter_code
_entity_poly.pdbx_strand_id
1 'polypeptide(L)'
;MTRVALERGRTWTFAAALDWPGWCRRAKTRDGDEAALEALLAYAGRYALVVGEEFAPGDLEVVGAVAGDTTTDFGAPAVAGPWDDVSLTGADAARQADLLQACWTALDHVAESSPEELAKGPRGGGRERTAMLDHVREAERAYARKLAIAVPPRTPWPEQRALVDAAVRSGGTGGAWPLRYGVRRIAWHVLDHAWEMQDRTPPIPRDHARQTTPPAVIMHARPPHPP
;
A
#
# COMPACT_ATOMS: atom_id res chain seq x y z
N MET A 1 15.46 -13.15 5.93
CA MET A 1 14.63 -13.92 4.98
C MET A 1 13.19 -13.53 5.25
N THR A 2 12.46 -13.16 4.20
CA THR A 2 11.03 -12.81 4.24
C THR A 2 10.24 -13.91 3.56
N ARG A 3 9.25 -14.46 4.27
CA ARG A 3 8.34 -15.47 3.71
C ARG A 3 7.33 -14.82 2.79
N VAL A 4 7.17 -15.39 1.60
CA VAL A 4 6.28 -14.92 0.54
C VAL A 4 5.29 -16.00 0.18
N ALA A 5 4.02 -15.63 0.14
CA ALA A 5 2.95 -16.45 -0.40
C ALA A 5 2.57 -15.97 -1.80
N LEU A 6 2.29 -16.93 -2.70
CA LEU A 6 1.77 -16.64 -4.03
C LEU A 6 0.27 -16.93 -4.12
N GLU A 7 -0.48 -16.01 -4.73
CA GLU A 7 -1.89 -16.24 -5.10
C GLU A 7 -2.01 -16.14 -6.62
N ARG A 8 -2.27 -17.27 -7.27
CA ARG A 8 -2.21 -17.39 -8.74
C ARG A 8 -3.61 -17.39 -9.34
N GLY A 9 -4.01 -16.25 -9.90
CA GLY A 9 -5.19 -16.15 -10.76
C GLY A 9 -4.86 -16.49 -12.23
N ARG A 10 -5.85 -16.36 -13.11
CA ARG A 10 -5.67 -16.44 -14.57
C ARG A 10 -5.05 -15.17 -15.16
N THR A 11 -5.37 -14.01 -14.58
CA THR A 11 -4.91 -12.70 -15.08
C THR A 11 -3.72 -12.17 -14.29
N TRP A 12 -3.74 -12.36 -12.97
CA TRP A 12 -2.75 -11.80 -12.04
C TRP A 12 -2.22 -12.88 -11.11
N THR A 13 -0.91 -12.84 -10.87
CA THR A 13 -0.26 -13.52 -9.75
C THR A 13 0.14 -12.47 -8.72
N PHE A 14 -0.26 -12.66 -7.47
CA PHE A 14 0.19 -11.84 -6.34
C PHE A 14 1.32 -12.51 -5.59
N ALA A 15 2.31 -11.73 -5.18
CA ALA A 15 3.30 -12.08 -4.18
C ALA A 15 3.02 -11.23 -2.93
N ALA A 16 2.84 -11.88 -1.78
CA ALA A 16 2.57 -11.22 -0.50
C ALA A 16 3.62 -11.59 0.54
N ALA A 17 4.33 -10.60 1.08
CA ALA A 17 5.26 -10.79 2.19
C ALA A 17 4.47 -11.03 3.49
N LEU A 18 4.53 -12.24 4.03
CA LEU A 18 3.77 -12.64 5.21
C LEU A 18 4.28 -11.99 6.50
N ASP A 19 5.58 -11.69 6.53
CA ASP A 19 6.24 -11.05 7.68
C ASP A 19 6.10 -9.52 7.66
N TRP A 20 5.60 -8.95 6.55
CA TRP A 20 5.47 -7.52 6.31
C TRP A 20 4.10 -7.22 5.67
N PRO A 21 3.01 -7.23 6.46
CA PRO A 21 1.64 -7.05 5.96
C PRO A 21 1.50 -5.76 5.15
N GLY A 22 0.82 -5.87 4.00
CA GLY A 22 0.65 -4.74 3.07
C GLY A 22 1.75 -4.65 2.02
N TRP A 23 2.94 -5.23 2.24
CA TRP A 23 3.92 -5.41 1.18
C TRP A 23 3.49 -6.57 0.29
N CYS A 24 2.66 -6.24 -0.71
CA CYS A 24 2.12 -7.18 -1.65
C CYS A 24 2.00 -6.53 -3.03
N ARG A 25 2.42 -7.26 -4.07
CA ARG A 25 2.44 -6.80 -5.46
C ARG A 25 2.04 -7.91 -6.41
N ARG A 26 1.71 -7.50 -7.64
CA ARG A 26 1.22 -8.40 -8.67
C ARG A 26 1.88 -8.19 -10.01
N ALA A 27 1.99 -9.27 -10.76
CA ALA A 27 2.34 -9.27 -12.17
C ALA A 27 1.31 -10.08 -12.97
N LYS A 28 1.37 -10.02 -14.30
CA LYS A 28 0.50 -10.88 -15.12
C LYS A 28 0.88 -12.33 -14.91
N THR A 29 -0.11 -13.21 -14.72
CA THR A 29 0.15 -14.65 -14.53
C THR A 29 1.00 -15.24 -15.64
N ARG A 30 0.77 -14.81 -16.89
CA ARG A 30 1.52 -15.28 -18.07
C ARG A 30 3.02 -14.96 -18.03
N ASP A 31 3.43 -13.99 -17.20
CA ASP A 31 4.83 -13.55 -17.06
C ASP A 31 5.56 -14.34 -15.96
N GLY A 32 4.88 -15.26 -15.27
CA GLY A 32 5.46 -16.16 -14.26
C GLY A 32 5.45 -15.61 -12.83
N ASP A 33 5.86 -16.45 -11.89
CA ASP A 33 5.93 -16.10 -10.46
C ASP A 33 7.07 -15.12 -10.16
N GLU A 34 8.24 -15.30 -10.80
CA GLU A 34 9.37 -14.36 -10.72
C GLU A 34 8.95 -12.91 -11.00
N ALA A 35 8.09 -12.66 -12.00
CA ALA A 35 7.62 -11.31 -12.31
C ALA A 35 6.84 -10.68 -11.13
N ALA A 36 6.08 -11.48 -10.37
CA ALA A 36 5.37 -11.01 -9.18
C ALA A 36 6.34 -10.72 -8.02
N LEU A 37 7.39 -11.53 -7.88
CA LEU A 37 8.46 -11.32 -6.89
C LEU A 37 9.31 -10.08 -7.23
N GLU A 38 9.66 -9.87 -8.49
CA GLU A 38 10.35 -8.68 -8.96
C GLU A 38 9.50 -7.42 -8.71
N ALA A 39 8.20 -7.47 -8.99
CA ALA A 39 7.29 -6.38 -8.70
C ALA A 39 7.21 -6.09 -7.19
N LEU A 40 7.25 -7.13 -6.34
CA LEU A 40 7.31 -6.98 -4.89
C LEU A 40 8.58 -6.26 -4.45
N LEU A 41 9.75 -6.72 -4.93
CA LEU A 41 11.06 -6.10 -4.64
C LEU A 41 11.14 -4.65 -5.12
N ALA A 42 10.60 -4.33 -6.28
CA ALA A 42 10.55 -2.95 -6.80
C ALA A 42 9.82 -1.99 -5.86
N TYR A 43 8.94 -2.50 -5.00
CA TYR A 43 8.21 -1.72 -4.00
C TYR A 43 8.81 -1.76 -2.60
N ALA A 44 9.93 -2.47 -2.38
CA ALA A 44 10.62 -2.51 -1.09
C ALA A 44 10.92 -1.09 -0.57
N GLY A 45 11.42 -0.20 -1.43
CA GLY A 45 11.72 1.18 -1.05
C GLY A 45 10.49 1.99 -0.64
N ARG A 46 9.35 1.81 -1.33
CA ARG A 46 8.10 2.49 -0.92
C ARG A 46 7.55 1.94 0.38
N TYR A 47 7.68 0.63 0.62
CA TYR A 47 7.25 0.01 1.86
C TYR A 47 8.16 0.39 3.05
N ALA A 48 9.47 0.57 2.82
CA ALA A 48 10.39 1.08 3.83
C ALA A 48 9.95 2.45 4.39
N LEU A 49 9.41 3.32 3.54
CA LEU A 49 8.85 4.61 3.97
C LEU A 49 7.60 4.48 4.83
N VAL A 50 6.89 3.35 4.76
CA VAL A 50 5.69 3.08 5.58
C VAL A 50 6.11 2.64 6.98
N VAL A 51 7.05 1.70 7.09
CA VAL A 51 7.34 1.01 8.37
C VAL A 51 8.67 1.42 9.01
N GLY A 52 9.47 2.26 8.35
CA GLY A 52 10.69 2.85 8.89
C GLY A 52 11.94 1.98 8.78
N GLU A 53 12.99 2.40 9.51
CA GLU A 53 14.35 1.84 9.44
C GLU A 53 14.45 0.37 9.88
N GLU A 54 13.46 -0.13 10.62
CA GLU A 54 13.37 -1.54 11.03
C GLU A 54 13.05 -2.48 9.85
N PHE A 55 12.69 -1.94 8.68
CA PHE A 55 12.43 -2.73 7.50
C PHE A 55 13.72 -3.39 6.96
N ALA A 56 13.93 -4.64 7.36
CA ALA A 56 15.01 -5.49 6.90
C ALA A 56 14.45 -6.77 6.28
N PRO A 57 14.02 -6.75 4.99
CA PRO A 57 13.35 -7.91 4.39
C PRO A 57 14.30 -9.10 4.16
N GLY A 58 15.59 -8.85 3.88
CA GLY A 58 16.51 -9.89 3.42
C GLY A 58 16.01 -10.61 2.16
N ASP A 59 16.49 -11.83 1.92
CA ASP A 59 16.07 -12.64 0.77
C ASP A 59 14.61 -13.08 0.87
N LEU A 60 13.94 -13.21 -0.28
CA LEU A 60 12.57 -13.71 -0.35
C LEU A 60 12.55 -15.24 -0.39
N GLU A 61 11.66 -15.84 0.38
CA GLU A 61 11.41 -17.28 0.40
C GLU A 61 9.95 -17.56 0.04
N VAL A 62 9.71 -18.24 -1.08
CA VAL A 62 8.34 -18.67 -1.42
C VAL A 62 7.96 -19.88 -0.57
N VAL A 63 7.08 -19.67 0.41
CA VAL A 63 6.65 -20.73 1.35
C VAL A 63 5.45 -21.53 0.85
N GLY A 64 4.82 -21.09 -0.22
CA GLY A 64 3.73 -21.81 -0.86
C GLY A 64 2.87 -20.92 -1.76
N ALA A 65 1.85 -21.54 -2.34
CA ALA A 65 0.95 -20.87 -3.25
C ALA A 65 -0.48 -21.39 -3.13
N VAL A 66 -1.45 -20.52 -3.42
CA VAL A 66 -2.88 -20.83 -3.50
C VAL A 66 -3.42 -20.47 -4.89
N ALA A 67 -4.46 -21.17 -5.32
CA ALA A 67 -5.22 -20.79 -6.50
C ALA A 67 -6.05 -19.53 -6.20
N GLY A 68 -5.93 -18.52 -7.05
CA GLY A 68 -6.73 -17.31 -6.99
C GLY A 68 -8.17 -17.52 -7.47
N ASP A 69 -9.03 -16.55 -7.17
CA ASP A 69 -10.44 -16.54 -7.54
C ASP A 69 -10.75 -15.39 -8.52
N THR A 70 -12.04 -15.09 -8.72
CA THR A 70 -12.49 -13.98 -9.57
C THR A 70 -12.04 -12.62 -9.05
N THR A 71 -11.84 -12.48 -7.74
CA THR A 71 -11.33 -11.26 -7.09
C THR A 71 -9.84 -11.10 -7.39
N THR A 72 -9.07 -12.19 -7.32
CA THR A 72 -7.67 -12.22 -7.77
C THR A 72 -7.56 -11.74 -9.22
N ASP A 73 -8.39 -12.29 -10.11
CA ASP A 73 -8.41 -11.93 -11.52
C ASP A 73 -8.84 -10.48 -11.78
N PHE A 74 -9.71 -9.96 -10.93
CA PHE A 74 -10.09 -8.55 -10.96
C PHE A 74 -8.92 -7.63 -10.55
N GLY A 75 -7.99 -8.13 -9.75
CA GLY A 75 -6.78 -7.41 -9.35
C GLY A 75 -6.70 -7.10 -7.86
N ALA A 76 -7.31 -7.91 -7.00
CA ALA A 76 -7.12 -7.85 -5.55
C ALA A 76 -6.83 -9.25 -4.95
N PRO A 77 -5.87 -9.39 -4.02
CA PRO A 77 -5.63 -10.66 -3.34
C PRO A 77 -6.82 -10.98 -2.43
N ALA A 78 -7.26 -12.23 -2.45
CA ALA A 78 -8.52 -12.63 -1.82
C ALA A 78 -8.48 -13.98 -1.13
N VAL A 79 -7.39 -14.75 -1.27
CA VAL A 79 -7.39 -16.15 -0.83
C VAL A 79 -6.48 -16.31 0.40
N ALA A 80 -7.06 -16.85 1.47
CA ALA A 80 -6.31 -17.29 2.65
C ALA A 80 -5.56 -18.59 2.34
N GLY A 81 -4.39 -18.77 2.94
CA GLY A 81 -3.61 -20.01 2.82
C GLY A 81 -3.25 -20.59 4.19
N PRO A 82 -2.58 -21.76 4.22
CA PRO A 82 -2.24 -22.46 5.47
C PRO A 82 -1.40 -21.62 6.45
N TRP A 83 -0.64 -20.64 5.94
CA TRP A 83 0.14 -19.69 6.75
C TRP A 83 -0.73 -18.71 7.55
N ASP A 84 -1.99 -18.52 7.17
CA ASP A 84 -2.90 -17.61 7.86
C ASP A 84 -3.59 -18.25 9.08
N ASP A 85 -3.65 -19.58 9.14
CA ASP A 85 -4.32 -20.32 10.22
C ASP A 85 -3.53 -20.32 11.53
N VAL A 86 -2.27 -19.86 11.47
CA VAL A 86 -1.42 -19.69 12.66
C VAL A 86 -1.97 -18.54 13.50
N SER A 87 -2.32 -18.80 14.76
CA SER A 87 -2.80 -17.77 15.68
C SER A 87 -1.77 -16.63 15.86
N LEU A 88 -2.26 -15.42 16.10
CA LEU A 88 -1.42 -14.31 16.56
C LEU A 88 -1.38 -14.31 18.09
N THR A 89 -0.19 -14.25 18.68
CA THR A 89 -0.01 -14.28 20.13
C THR A 89 1.15 -13.38 20.57
N GLY A 90 1.01 -12.72 21.71
CA GLY A 90 2.10 -12.00 22.37
C GLY A 90 2.79 -10.98 21.46
N ALA A 91 4.11 -11.09 21.32
CA ALA A 91 4.93 -10.16 20.54
C ALA A 91 4.55 -10.13 19.04
N ASP A 92 4.16 -11.26 18.45
CA ASP A 92 3.73 -11.31 17.05
C ASP A 92 2.46 -10.50 16.82
N ALA A 93 1.50 -10.59 17.75
CA ALA A 93 0.24 -9.85 17.70
C ALA A 93 0.50 -8.34 17.79
N ALA A 94 1.35 -7.93 18.74
CA ALA A 94 1.77 -6.53 18.88
C ALA A 94 2.45 -6.01 17.61
N ARG A 95 3.42 -6.75 17.07
CA ARG A 95 4.14 -6.37 15.85
C ARG A 95 3.20 -6.21 14.65
N GLN A 96 2.23 -7.11 14.49
CA GLN A 96 1.26 -7.04 13.40
C GLN A 96 0.30 -5.85 13.54
N ALA A 97 -0.09 -5.52 14.78
CA ALA A 97 -0.86 -4.31 15.06
C ALA A 97 -0.05 -3.05 14.72
N ASP A 98 1.21 -2.97 15.14
CA ASP A 98 2.08 -1.81 14.89
C ASP A 98 2.32 -1.60 13.38
N LEU A 99 2.51 -2.68 12.61
CA LEU A 99 2.62 -2.61 11.14
C LEU A 99 1.31 -2.16 10.48
N LEU A 100 0.16 -2.60 11.00
CA LEU A 100 -1.14 -2.17 10.49
C LEU A 100 -1.39 -0.68 10.76
N GLN A 101 -1.02 -0.19 11.95
CA GLN A 101 -1.05 1.23 12.29
C GLN A 101 -0.17 2.05 11.34
N ALA A 102 1.04 1.58 11.04
CA ALA A 102 1.93 2.23 10.09
C ALA A 102 1.29 2.34 8.68
N CYS A 103 0.57 1.32 8.24
CA CYS A 103 -0.17 1.36 6.97
C CYS A 103 -1.28 2.43 6.98
N TRP A 104 -2.04 2.53 8.07
CA TRP A 104 -3.08 3.57 8.21
C TRP A 104 -2.48 4.98 8.21
N THR A 105 -1.41 5.20 8.96
CA THR A 105 -0.68 6.47 8.99
C THR A 105 -0.19 6.85 7.59
N ALA A 106 0.35 5.90 6.82
CA ALA A 106 0.78 6.14 5.46
C ALA A 106 -0.38 6.56 4.53
N LEU A 107 -1.55 5.91 4.63
CA LEU A 107 -2.74 6.32 3.88
C LEU A 107 -3.18 7.74 4.27
N ASP A 108 -3.22 8.05 5.56
CA ASP A 108 -3.67 9.35 6.05
C ASP A 108 -2.73 10.48 5.57
N HIS A 109 -1.41 10.29 5.64
CA HIS A 109 -0.42 11.24 5.11
C HIS A 109 -0.53 11.44 3.59
N VAL A 110 -0.73 10.35 2.85
CA VAL A 110 -0.95 10.45 1.40
C VAL A 110 -2.23 11.20 1.09
N ALA A 111 -3.32 10.92 1.80
CA ALA A 111 -4.58 11.60 1.62
C ALA A 111 -4.49 13.10 1.92
N GLU A 112 -3.78 13.49 2.98
CA GLU A 112 -3.58 14.88 3.35
C GLU A 112 -2.80 15.65 2.27
N SER A 113 -1.78 15.01 1.68
CA SER A 113 -0.94 15.62 0.64
C SER A 113 -1.51 15.53 -0.78
N SER A 114 -2.56 14.74 -0.99
CA SER A 114 -3.16 14.55 -2.32
C SER A 114 -4.30 15.54 -2.58
N PRO A 115 -4.42 16.07 -3.81
CA PRO A 115 -5.58 16.87 -4.21
C PRO A 115 -6.86 16.02 -4.21
N GLU A 116 -8.01 16.67 -4.19
CA GLU A 116 -9.29 15.94 -4.32
C GLU A 116 -9.39 15.24 -5.69
N GLU A 117 -9.11 15.98 -6.75
CA GLU A 117 -9.12 15.48 -8.12
C GLU A 117 -7.82 14.74 -8.45
N LEU A 118 -7.95 13.48 -8.85
CA LEU A 118 -6.81 12.62 -9.21
C LEU A 118 -6.80 12.30 -10.70
N ALA A 119 -5.62 12.22 -11.30
CA ALA A 119 -5.46 11.86 -12.71
C ALA A 119 -6.22 10.56 -13.03
N LYS A 120 -6.98 10.56 -14.14
CA LYS A 120 -7.75 9.39 -14.56
C LYS A 120 -6.84 8.31 -15.16
N GLY A 121 -7.24 7.05 -14.99
CA GLY A 121 -6.54 5.93 -15.63
C GLY A 121 -6.74 5.92 -17.15
N PRO A 122 -6.05 5.02 -17.87
CA PRO A 122 -6.05 4.96 -19.34
C PRO A 122 -7.43 4.83 -20.01
N ARG A 123 -8.45 4.41 -19.26
CA ARG A 123 -9.84 4.24 -19.74
C ARG A 123 -10.79 5.28 -19.15
N GLY A 124 -10.28 6.41 -18.65
CA GLY A 124 -11.07 7.49 -18.06
C GLY A 124 -11.65 7.20 -16.68
N GLY A 125 -11.49 5.99 -16.15
CA GLY A 125 -11.95 5.59 -14.82
C GLY A 125 -11.01 6.03 -13.69
N GLY A 126 -11.51 5.97 -12.46
CA GLY A 126 -10.76 6.26 -11.24
C GLY A 126 -11.59 7.09 -10.26
N ARG A 127 -11.59 6.70 -8.98
CA ARG A 127 -12.24 7.46 -7.91
C ARG A 127 -11.43 8.71 -7.58
N GLU A 128 -12.11 9.75 -7.12
CA GLU A 128 -11.48 10.91 -6.47
C GLU A 128 -11.00 10.52 -5.07
N ARG A 129 -10.12 11.33 -4.48
CA ARG A 129 -9.51 11.07 -3.17
C ARG A 129 -10.55 10.74 -2.11
N THR A 130 -11.58 11.57 -1.94
CA THR A 130 -12.59 11.34 -0.88
C THR A 130 -13.37 10.05 -1.14
N ALA A 131 -13.72 9.76 -2.40
CA ALA A 131 -14.39 8.53 -2.77
C ALA A 131 -13.51 7.28 -2.56
N MET A 132 -12.19 7.39 -2.66
CA MET A 132 -11.25 6.31 -2.30
C MET A 132 -11.24 6.08 -0.78
N LEU A 133 -11.19 7.14 0.02
CA LEU A 133 -11.22 7.04 1.48
C LEU A 133 -12.53 6.45 2.00
N ASP A 134 -13.67 6.88 1.46
CA ASP A 134 -14.97 6.28 1.77
C ASP A 134 -14.99 4.79 1.41
N HIS A 135 -14.42 4.42 0.27
CA HIS A 135 -14.33 3.02 -0.12
C HIS A 135 -13.47 2.18 0.85
N VAL A 136 -12.33 2.69 1.30
CA VAL A 136 -11.50 2.02 2.31
C VAL A 136 -12.29 1.89 3.61
N ARG A 137 -12.89 2.96 4.12
CA ARG A 137 -13.69 2.96 5.36
C ARG A 137 -14.79 1.90 5.33
N GLU A 138 -15.59 1.85 4.28
CA GLU A 138 -16.70 0.89 4.18
C GLU A 138 -16.21 -0.55 4.03
N ALA A 139 -15.09 -0.77 3.33
CA ALA A 139 -14.47 -2.09 3.21
C ALA A 139 -13.92 -2.59 4.55
N GLU A 140 -13.21 -1.74 5.30
CA GLU A 140 -12.68 -2.09 6.63
C GLU A 140 -13.80 -2.47 7.60
N ARG A 141 -14.93 -1.76 7.57
CA ARG A 141 -16.12 -2.14 8.33
C ARG A 141 -16.63 -3.54 7.96
N ALA A 142 -16.61 -3.90 6.67
CA ALA A 142 -16.99 -5.24 6.22
C ALA A 142 -15.98 -6.31 6.65
N TYR A 143 -14.68 -6.00 6.60
CA TYR A 143 -13.62 -6.90 7.05
C TYR A 143 -13.65 -7.13 8.56
N ALA A 144 -13.92 -6.09 9.36
CA ALA A 144 -14.08 -6.20 10.81
C ALA A 144 -15.14 -7.25 11.17
N ARG A 145 -16.28 -7.29 10.46
CA ARG A 145 -17.29 -8.34 10.65
C ARG A 145 -16.76 -9.74 10.34
N LYS A 146 -15.96 -9.90 9.28
CA LYS A 146 -15.34 -11.19 8.93
C LYS A 146 -14.35 -11.66 10.00
N LEU A 147 -13.72 -10.72 10.70
CA LEU A 147 -12.85 -10.94 11.84
C LEU A 147 -13.59 -11.12 13.18
N ALA A 148 -14.94 -11.14 13.17
CA ALA A 148 -15.77 -11.16 14.37
C ALA A 148 -15.57 -9.94 15.30
N ILE A 149 -15.12 -8.81 14.75
CA ILE A 149 -14.95 -7.54 15.46
C ILE A 149 -16.26 -6.74 15.32
N ALA A 150 -16.90 -6.48 16.46
CA ALA A 150 -18.13 -5.72 16.49
C ALA A 150 -17.85 -4.22 16.30
N VAL A 151 -18.31 -3.67 15.17
CA VAL A 151 -18.27 -2.22 14.90
C VAL A 151 -19.71 -1.69 14.92
N PRO A 152 -20.10 -0.92 15.96
CA PRO A 152 -21.43 -0.35 16.04
C PRO A 152 -21.81 0.50 14.81
N PRO A 153 -23.12 0.65 14.52
CA PRO A 153 -23.57 1.57 13.49
C PRO A 153 -23.08 2.99 13.78
N ARG A 154 -22.71 3.73 12.72
CA ARG A 154 -22.24 5.13 12.79
C ARG A 154 -20.95 5.37 13.58
N THR A 155 -20.19 4.33 13.95
CA THR A 155 -18.85 4.48 14.55
C THR A 155 -17.91 5.29 13.62
N PRO A 156 -17.33 6.40 14.09
CA PRO A 156 -16.33 7.18 13.36
C PRO A 156 -15.15 6.32 12.90
N TRP A 157 -14.58 6.63 11.74
CA TRP A 157 -13.53 5.78 11.13
C TRP A 157 -12.30 5.55 12.04
N PRO A 158 -11.76 6.56 12.76
CA PRO A 158 -10.66 6.33 13.70
C PRO A 158 -11.00 5.32 14.80
N GLU A 159 -12.24 5.33 15.31
CA GLU A 159 -12.71 4.37 16.30
C GLU A 159 -12.86 2.96 15.70
N GLN A 160 -13.22 2.83 14.43
CA GLN A 160 -13.24 1.53 13.74
C GLN A 160 -11.82 0.94 13.68
N ARG A 161 -10.82 1.75 13.31
CA ARG A 161 -9.41 1.34 13.30
C ARG A 161 -8.93 0.97 14.70
N ALA A 162 -9.29 1.74 15.73
CA ALA A 162 -8.95 1.41 17.13
C ALA A 162 -9.54 0.08 17.60
N LEU A 163 -10.76 -0.28 17.18
CA LEU A 163 -11.36 -1.58 17.48
C LEU A 163 -10.60 -2.72 16.79
N VAL A 164 -10.17 -2.52 15.54
CA VAL A 164 -9.36 -3.49 14.80
C VAL A 164 -7.98 -3.65 15.43
N ASP A 165 -7.33 -2.54 15.76
CA ASP A 165 -6.03 -2.52 16.45
C ASP A 165 -6.06 -3.31 17.76
N ALA A 166 -7.04 -2.99 18.62
CA ALA A 166 -7.20 -3.67 19.91
C ALA A 166 -7.42 -5.17 19.74
N ALA A 167 -8.23 -5.58 18.75
CA ALA A 167 -8.46 -6.98 18.45
C ALA A 167 -7.17 -7.67 17.97
N VAL A 168 -6.42 -7.07 17.04
CA VAL A 168 -5.15 -7.62 16.55
C VAL A 168 -4.14 -7.75 17.69
N ARG A 169 -3.99 -6.70 18.52
CA ARG A 169 -3.07 -6.68 19.66
C ARG A 169 -3.45 -7.70 20.74
N SER A 170 -4.74 -7.99 20.92
CA SER A 170 -5.20 -9.05 21.82
C SER A 170 -4.87 -10.46 21.32
N GLY A 171 -4.60 -10.60 20.02
CA GLY A 171 -4.28 -11.87 19.39
C GLY A 171 -5.51 -12.77 19.18
N GLY A 172 -5.25 -14.05 18.93
CA GLY A 172 -6.27 -15.08 18.70
C GLY A 172 -6.33 -15.56 17.25
N THR A 173 -7.42 -16.26 16.93
CA THR A 173 -7.63 -16.94 15.65
C THR A 173 -8.43 -16.12 14.64
N GLY A 174 -9.27 -15.18 15.10
CA GLY A 174 -10.16 -14.40 14.24
C GLY A 174 -11.60 -14.95 14.21
N GLY A 175 -12.28 -14.77 13.08
CA GLY A 175 -13.69 -15.14 12.90
C GLY A 175 -13.88 -16.03 11.67
N ALA A 176 -14.79 -15.63 10.78
CA ALA A 176 -14.92 -16.28 9.47
C ALA A 176 -13.63 -16.17 8.64
N TRP A 177 -12.80 -15.18 8.93
CA TRP A 177 -11.44 -15.05 8.43
C TRP A 177 -10.43 -15.30 9.55
N PRO A 178 -9.32 -16.03 9.26
CA PRO A 178 -8.17 -16.04 10.15
C PRO A 178 -7.67 -14.62 10.41
N LEU A 179 -7.27 -14.33 11.65
CA LEU A 179 -6.85 -12.98 12.04
C LEU A 179 -5.65 -12.50 11.22
N ARG A 180 -4.65 -13.37 10.98
CA ARG A 180 -3.49 -13.06 10.12
C ARG A 180 -3.89 -12.69 8.69
N TYR A 181 -4.83 -13.44 8.11
CA TYR A 181 -5.36 -13.12 6.78
C TYR A 181 -6.01 -11.74 6.77
N GLY A 182 -6.86 -11.43 7.77
CA GLY A 182 -7.50 -10.13 7.86
C GLY A 182 -6.51 -8.98 7.98
N VAL A 183 -5.46 -9.12 8.80
CA VAL A 183 -4.39 -8.11 8.91
C VAL A 183 -3.73 -7.86 7.56
N ARG A 184 -3.26 -8.91 6.86
CA ARG A 184 -2.61 -8.71 5.55
C ARG A 184 -3.57 -8.20 4.46
N ARG A 185 -4.86 -8.56 4.54
CA ARG A 185 -5.90 -8.09 3.60
C ARG A 185 -6.21 -6.61 3.79
N ILE A 186 -6.32 -6.15 5.03
CA ILE A 186 -6.55 -4.74 5.37
C ILE A 186 -5.32 -3.92 4.99
N ALA A 187 -4.13 -4.33 5.45
CA ALA A 187 -2.88 -3.63 5.17
C ALA A 187 -2.64 -3.48 3.65
N TRP A 188 -2.85 -4.54 2.86
CA TRP A 188 -2.77 -4.44 1.40
C TRP A 188 -3.78 -3.44 0.84
N HIS A 189 -5.04 -3.50 1.27
CA HIS A 189 -6.10 -2.62 0.73
C HIS A 189 -5.80 -1.14 0.99
N VAL A 190 -5.34 -0.85 2.20
CA VAL A 190 -4.93 0.50 2.63
C VAL A 190 -3.75 0.99 1.79
N LEU A 191 -2.68 0.20 1.67
CA LEU A 191 -1.49 0.62 0.92
C LEU A 191 -1.70 0.63 -0.59
N ASP A 192 -2.53 -0.25 -1.15
CA ASP A 192 -2.88 -0.24 -2.58
C ASP A 192 -3.54 1.09 -2.95
N HIS A 193 -4.49 1.58 -2.12
CA HIS A 193 -5.11 2.89 -2.35
C HIS A 193 -4.20 4.08 -2.02
N ALA A 194 -3.33 3.97 -1.01
CA ALA A 194 -2.32 5.00 -0.77
C ALA A 194 -1.40 5.15 -1.99
N TRP A 195 -0.88 4.04 -2.53
CA TRP A 195 -0.02 4.07 -3.69
C TRP A 195 -0.76 4.45 -4.97
N GLU A 196 -2.01 4.01 -5.17
CA GLU A 196 -2.85 4.46 -6.28
C GLU A 196 -3.04 5.99 -6.24
N MET A 197 -3.27 6.56 -5.06
CA MET A 197 -3.44 8.00 -4.88
C MET A 197 -2.15 8.77 -5.17
N GLN A 198 -1.00 8.28 -4.70
CA GLN A 198 0.31 8.86 -5.03
C GLN A 198 0.58 8.82 -6.55
N ASP A 199 0.35 7.67 -7.18
CA ASP A 199 0.64 7.48 -8.61
C ASP A 199 -0.28 8.33 -9.49
N ARG A 200 -1.48 8.66 -9.00
CA ARG A 200 -2.48 9.50 -9.71
C ARG A 200 -2.44 10.96 -9.28
N THR A 201 -1.61 11.35 -8.32
CA THR A 201 -1.43 12.75 -7.95
C THR A 201 -0.67 13.44 -9.08
N PRO A 202 -1.26 14.44 -9.76
CA PRO A 202 -0.57 15.13 -10.84
C PRO A 202 0.66 15.86 -10.27
N PRO A 203 1.76 15.96 -11.04
CA PRO A 203 2.88 16.79 -10.63
C PRO A 203 2.37 18.22 -10.42
N ILE A 204 2.82 18.87 -9.35
CA ILE A 204 2.54 20.29 -9.12
C ILE A 204 2.97 21.02 -10.39
N PRO A 205 2.06 21.78 -11.05
CA PRO A 205 2.45 22.60 -12.19
C PRO A 205 3.62 23.46 -11.73
N ARG A 206 4.77 23.36 -12.40
CA ARG A 206 5.83 24.33 -12.21
C ARG A 206 5.25 25.65 -12.67
N ASP A 207 4.75 26.43 -11.71
CA ASP A 207 4.41 27.82 -11.94
C ASP A 207 5.63 28.43 -12.62
N HIS A 208 5.40 29.16 -13.73
CA HIS A 208 6.48 29.75 -14.50
C HIS A 208 7.27 30.69 -13.59
N ALA A 209 8.30 30.15 -12.93
CA ALA A 209 9.26 30.89 -12.17
C ALA A 209 9.96 31.79 -13.18
N ARG A 210 9.46 33.03 -13.21
CA ARG A 210 10.00 34.25 -13.78
C ARG A 210 11.36 34.01 -14.43
N GLN A 211 11.41 34.20 -15.74
CA GLN A 211 12.66 34.54 -16.43
C GLN A 211 13.24 35.76 -15.70
N THR A 212 14.13 35.52 -14.74
CA THR A 212 15.06 36.54 -14.27
C THR A 212 16.07 36.68 -15.40
N THR A 213 15.83 37.65 -16.28
CA THR A 213 16.85 38.16 -17.19
C THR A 213 18.07 38.53 -16.34
N PRO A 214 19.26 37.96 -16.57
CA PRO A 214 20.45 38.45 -15.90
C PRO A 214 20.71 39.90 -16.37
N PRO A 215 21.21 40.79 -15.50
CA PRO A 215 21.52 42.16 -15.92
C PRO A 215 22.57 42.13 -17.04
N ALA A 216 22.34 42.93 -18.07
CA ALA A 216 23.27 43.11 -19.18
C ALA A 216 24.66 43.50 -18.65
N VAL A 217 25.66 42.68 -18.94
CA VAL A 217 27.07 43.02 -18.75
C VAL A 217 27.42 44.04 -19.84
N ILE A 218 27.58 45.31 -19.46
CA ILE A 218 28.14 46.34 -20.33
C ILE A 218 29.64 46.04 -20.45
N MET A 219 30.05 45.44 -21.57
CA MET A 219 31.47 45.35 -21.95
C MET A 219 31.94 46.72 -22.45
N HIS A 220 32.72 47.42 -21.63
CA HIS A 220 33.50 48.56 -22.11
C HIS A 220 34.63 48.06 -23.01
N ALA A 221 34.62 48.50 -24.27
CA ALA A 221 35.68 48.25 -25.23
C ALA A 221 36.99 48.93 -24.81
N ARG A 222 38.09 48.17 -24.86
CA ARG A 222 39.46 48.67 -24.71
C ARG A 222 39.85 49.53 -25.91
N PRO A 223 40.53 50.67 -25.74
CA PRO A 223 41.10 51.41 -26.86
C PRO A 223 42.37 50.73 -27.40
N PRO A 224 42.71 50.89 -28.69
CA PRO A 224 43.92 50.32 -29.28
C PRO A 224 45.17 51.12 -28.90
N HIS A 225 46.29 50.42 -28.70
CA HIS A 225 47.61 51.04 -28.58
C HIS A 225 48.12 51.55 -29.94
N PRO A 226 48.82 52.70 -29.99
CA PRO A 226 49.45 53.22 -31.20
C PRO A 226 50.88 52.64 -31.40
N PRO A 227 51.50 52.86 -32.58
CA PRO A 227 52.37 51.90 -33.29
C PRO A 227 53.77 51.71 -32.71
#